data_AF-A0A7C6S6Z5-F1
#
_entry.id   AF-A0A7C6S6Z5-F1
#
_cell.length_a   1.000
_cell.length_b   1.000
_cell.length_c   1.000
_cell.angle_alpha   90.00
_cell.angle_beta   90.00
_cell.angle_gamma   90.00
#
_symmetry.space_group_name_H-M   'P 1'
#
loop_
_entity.id
_entity.type
_entity.pdbx_description
1 polymer ?
#
loop_
_entity_poly.entity_id
_entity_poly.type
_entity_poly.pdbx_seq_one_letter_code
_entity_poly.pdbx_strand_id
1 'polypeptide(L)'
;MVNHSSRINKIRISKSDKVFDIVNTTLAIIGLIIVLYPLMHIVACSFSSGRAVQSGRVTFYPVDFTLQAYVVVFDYKDIWTGYLNTIFYTVVGTILN
;
A
#
# COMPACT_ATOMS: atom_id res chain seq x y z
N MET A 1 38.41 -35.63 11.97
CA MET A 1 38.52 -35.22 10.55
C MET A 1 37.27 -35.69 9.81
N VAL A 2 36.32 -34.80 9.48
CA VAL A 2 35.32 -35.06 8.43
C VAL A 2 35.12 -33.76 7.66
N ASN A 3 35.68 -33.72 6.45
CA ASN A 3 35.62 -32.54 5.58
C ASN A 3 34.37 -32.68 4.70
N HIS A 4 33.27 -32.03 5.09
CA HIS A 4 32.05 -31.98 4.28
C HIS A 4 32.18 -30.88 3.23
N SER A 5 32.84 -31.19 2.12
CA SER A 5 32.80 -30.34 0.92
C SER A 5 31.40 -30.40 0.30
N SER A 6 30.51 -29.50 0.71
CA SER A 6 29.20 -29.29 0.11
C SER A 6 29.37 -28.77 -1.32
N ARG A 7 29.20 -29.64 -2.32
CA ARG A 7 29.18 -29.25 -3.73
C ARG A 7 27.90 -28.47 -4.01
N ILE A 8 28.01 -27.15 -4.14
CA ILE A 8 26.91 -26.32 -4.62
C ILE A 8 26.69 -26.64 -6.10
N ASN A 9 25.68 -27.45 -6.41
CA ASN A 9 25.26 -27.66 -7.79
C ASN A 9 24.61 -26.36 -8.30
N LYS A 10 25.20 -25.76 -9.35
CA LYS A 10 24.57 -24.64 -10.06
C LYS A 10 23.32 -25.15 -10.77
N ILE A 11 22.15 -24.81 -10.23
CA ILE A 11 20.86 -25.06 -10.89
C ILE A 11 20.89 -24.34 -12.24
N ARG A 12 20.75 -25.11 -13.32
CA ARG A 12 20.68 -24.55 -14.67
C ARG A 12 19.26 -24.05 -14.91
N ILE A 13 19.10 -22.74 -14.98
CA ILE A 13 17.82 -22.10 -15.30
C ILE A 13 17.45 -22.45 -16.74
N SER A 14 16.33 -23.15 -16.91
CA SER A 14 15.80 -23.53 -18.21
C SER A 14 15.22 -22.32 -18.94
N LYS A 15 15.05 -22.39 -20.27
CA LYS A 15 14.36 -21.34 -21.02
C LYS A 15 12.91 -21.18 -20.54
N SER A 16 12.27 -22.28 -20.14
CA SER A 16 10.92 -22.29 -19.58
C SER A 16 10.87 -21.53 -18.26
N ASP A 17 11.86 -21.74 -17.39
CA ASP A 17 11.93 -21.08 -16.08
C ASP A 17 12.05 -19.57 -16.25
N LYS A 18 12.88 -19.11 -17.20
CA LYS A 18 13.01 -17.67 -17.51
C LYS A 18 11.70 -17.06 -17.99
N VAL A 19 10.96 -17.75 -18.87
CA VAL A 19 9.68 -17.25 -19.37
C VAL A 19 8.65 -17.20 -18.24
N PHE A 20 8.59 -18.24 -17.41
CA PHE A 20 7.71 -18.27 -16.25
C PHE A 20 8.01 -17.13 -15.27
N ASP A 21 9.28 -16.90 -14.93
CA ASP A 21 9.71 -15.83 -14.03
C ASP A 21 9.34 -14.45 -14.58
N ILE A 22 9.54 -14.21 -15.89
CA ILE A 22 9.17 -12.95 -16.54
C ILE A 22 7.66 -12.73 -16.46
N VAL A 23 6.86 -13.75 -16.78
CA VAL A 23 5.38 -13.64 -16.74
C VAL A 23 4.91 -13.39 -15.31
N ASN A 24 5.37 -14.19 -14.35
CA ASN A 24 4.99 -14.05 -12.95
C ASN A 24 5.38 -12.66 -12.40
N THR A 25 6.61 -12.22 -12.67
CA THR A 25 7.08 -10.90 -12.23
C THR A 25 6.27 -9.78 -12.88
N THR A 26 5.95 -9.90 -14.17
CA THR A 26 5.12 -8.93 -14.88
C THR A 26 3.72 -8.85 -14.28
N LEU A 27 3.09 -9.99 -13.99
CA LEU A 27 1.78 -10.04 -13.33
C LEU A 27 1.83 -9.41 -11.93
N ALA A 28 2.87 -9.68 -11.16
CA ALA A 28 3.07 -9.07 -9.84
C ALA A 28 3.23 -7.54 -9.94
N ILE A 29 3.98 -7.03 -10.93
CA ILE A 29 4.14 -5.59 -11.17
C ILE A 29 2.80 -4.96 -11.57
N ILE A 30 2.02 -5.61 -12.43
CA ILE A 30 0.70 -5.12 -12.82
C ILE A 30 -0.23 -5.05 -11.60
N GLY A 31 -0.26 -6.11 -10.79
CA GLY A 31 -1.02 -6.14 -9.54
C GLY A 31 -0.60 -5.03 -8.58
N LEU A 32 0.71 -4.76 -8.46
CA LEU A 32 1.24 -3.66 -7.68
C LEU A 32 0.73 -2.31 -8.21
N ILE A 33 0.77 -2.05 -9.52
CA ILE A 33 0.31 -0.79 -10.11
C ILE A 33 -1.19 -0.58 -9.86
N ILE A 34 -2.01 -1.64 -9.99
CA ILE A 34 -3.46 -1.58 -9.75
C ILE A 34 -3.77 -1.13 -8.32
N VAL A 35 -3.01 -1.59 -7.33
CA VAL A 35 -3.19 -1.20 -5.92
C VAL A 35 -2.55 0.15 -5.63
N LEU A 36 -1.35 0.40 -6.15
CA LEU A 36 -0.58 1.59 -5.85
C LEU A 36 -1.21 2.86 -6.45
N TYR A 37 -1.77 2.78 -7.66
CA TYR A 37 -2.39 3.92 -8.33
C TYR A 37 -3.52 4.58 -7.49
N PRO A 38 -4.56 3.86 -7.02
CA PRO A 38 -5.61 4.47 -6.20
C PRO A 38 -5.08 4.94 -4.84
N LEU A 39 -4.08 4.28 -4.24
CA LEU A 39 -3.47 4.76 -2.99
C LEU A 39 -2.76 6.10 -3.19
N MET A 40 -1.98 6.24 -4.26
CA MET A 40 -1.34 7.52 -4.63
C MET A 40 -2.38 8.61 -4.90
N HIS A 41 -3.47 8.27 -5.58
CA HIS A 41 -4.58 9.20 -5.82
C HIS A 41 -5.24 9.66 -4.51
N ILE A 42 -5.48 8.77 -3.55
CA ILE A 42 -6.02 9.14 -2.23
C ILE A 42 -5.07 10.10 -1.50
N VAL A 43 -3.75 9.85 -1.54
CA VAL A 43 -2.75 10.75 -0.96
C VAL A 43 -2.80 12.12 -1.65
N ALA A 44 -2.81 12.17 -2.98
CA ALA A 44 -2.92 13.41 -3.72
C ALA A 44 -4.20 14.20 -3.36
N CYS A 45 -5.35 13.52 -3.27
CA CYS A 45 -6.61 14.12 -2.84
C CYS A 45 -6.56 14.67 -1.41
N SER A 46 -5.91 13.96 -0.48
CA SER A 46 -5.80 14.39 0.93
C SER A 46 -5.07 15.72 1.11
N PHE A 47 -4.14 16.02 0.20
CA PHE A 47 -3.37 17.26 0.17
C PHE A 47 -3.93 18.30 -0.81
N SER A 48 -5.05 18.03 -1.47
CA SER A 48 -5.65 18.92 -2.48
C SER A 48 -6.85 19.69 -1.92
N SER A 49 -7.15 20.85 -2.52
CA SER A 49 -8.34 21.60 -2.12
C SER A 49 -9.63 20.82 -2.41
N GLY A 50 -10.64 20.98 -1.55
CA GLY A 50 -11.94 20.33 -1.75
C GLY A 50 -12.57 20.67 -3.11
N ARG A 51 -12.31 21.89 -3.63
CA ARG A 51 -12.74 22.28 -4.98
C ARG A 51 -12.02 21.50 -6.07
N ALA A 52 -10.69 21.34 -5.95
CA ALA A 52 -9.89 20.58 -6.91
C ALA A 52 -10.34 19.10 -6.98
N VAL A 53 -10.57 18.48 -5.81
CA VAL A 53 -11.07 17.10 -5.69
C VAL A 53 -12.45 16.96 -6.34
N GLN A 54 -13.42 17.82 -5.97
CA GLN A 54 -14.79 17.77 -6.52
C GLN A 54 -14.85 18.03 -8.02
N SER A 55 -13.94 18.86 -8.56
CA SER A 55 -13.85 19.14 -9.99
C SER A 55 -13.15 18.04 -10.80
N GLY A 56 -12.67 16.96 -10.17
CA GLY A 56 -11.96 15.88 -10.85
C GLY A 56 -10.58 16.28 -11.38
N ARG A 57 -9.98 17.37 -10.88
CA ARG A 57 -8.68 17.87 -11.34
C ARG A 57 -7.50 17.10 -10.72
N VAL A 58 -7.72 16.36 -9.63
CA VAL A 58 -6.67 15.61 -8.93
C VAL A 58 -6.48 14.25 -9.61
N THR A 59 -5.24 13.92 -9.93
CA THR A 59 -4.88 12.63 -10.53
C THR A 59 -3.71 12.00 -9.75
N PHE A 60 -2.48 12.18 -10.20
CA PHE A 60 -1.30 11.57 -9.58
C PHE A 60 -0.62 12.46 -8.52
N TYR A 61 -0.85 13.76 -8.57
CA TYR A 61 -0.22 14.75 -7.69
C TYR A 61 -1.25 15.74 -7.14
N PRO A 62 -0.97 16.36 -5.98
CA PRO A 62 -1.91 17.29 -5.36
C PRO A 62 -2.13 18.55 -6.22
N VAL A 63 -3.37 19.04 -6.22
CA VAL A 63 -3.79 20.26 -6.91
C VAL A 63 -4.35 21.25 -5.89
N ASP A 64 -3.89 22.50 -5.97
CA ASP A 64 -4.23 23.55 -4.99
C ASP A 64 -3.91 23.06 -3.56
N PHE A 65 -2.62 22.83 -3.27
CA PHE A 65 -2.15 22.18 -2.05
C PHE A 65 -2.73 22.82 -0.78
N THR A 66 -3.27 22.00 0.12
CA THR A 66 -3.82 22.44 1.41
C THR A 66 -3.85 21.31 2.43
N LEU A 67 -3.88 21.69 3.72
CA LEU A 67 -4.07 20.77 4.85
C LEU A 67 -5.47 20.90 5.48
N GLN A 68 -6.37 21.65 4.85
CA GLN A 68 -7.70 21.91 5.40
C GLN A 68 -8.50 20.64 5.69
N ALA A 69 -8.38 19.62 4.83
CA ALA A 69 -9.02 18.32 5.05
C ALA A 69 -8.55 17.65 6.35
N TYR A 70 -7.26 17.74 6.67
CA TYR A 70 -6.70 17.22 7.92
C TYR A 70 -7.23 17.99 9.12
N VAL A 71 -7.28 19.33 9.06
CA VAL A 71 -7.84 20.15 10.15
C VAL A 71 -9.27 19.74 10.45
N VAL A 72 -10.11 19.59 9.42
CA VAL A 72 -11.50 19.16 9.56
C VAL A 72 -11.61 17.77 10.21
N VAL A 73 -10.75 16.82 9.80
CA VAL A 73 -10.71 15.47 10.38
C VAL A 73 -10.29 15.51 11.85
N PHE A 74 -9.28 16.31 12.20
CA PHE A 74 -8.78 16.41 13.58
C PHE A 74 -9.77 17.09 14.53
N ASP A 75 -10.56 18.04 14.03
CA ASP A 75 -11.61 18.72 14.80
C ASP A 75 -12.86 17.83 15.01
N TYR A 76 -13.01 16.76 14.22
CA TYR A 76 -14.20 15.91 14.28
C TYR A 76 -14.07 14.82 15.36
N LYS A 77 -14.66 15.08 16.53
CA LYS A 77 -14.57 14.22 17.73
C LYS A 77 -14.98 12.76 17.50
N ASP A 78 -15.96 12.51 16.64
CA ASP A 78 -16.46 11.16 16.38
C ASP A 78 -15.40 10.26 15.70
N ILE A 79 -14.46 10.85 14.95
CA ILE A 79 -13.32 10.11 14.39
C ILE A 79 -12.45 9.56 15.52
N TRP A 80 -12.16 10.36 16.55
CA TRP A 80 -11.32 9.94 17.66
C TRP A 80 -11.95 8.84 18.50
N THR A 81 -13.23 8.99 18.84
CA THR A 81 -13.96 7.96 19.60
C THR A 81 -14.07 6.66 18.79
N GLY A 82 -14.37 6.74 17.48
CA GLY A 82 -14.38 5.59 16.59
C GLY A 82 -13.02 4.91 16.43
N TYR A 83 -11.94 5.69 16.33
CA TYR A 83 -10.58 5.15 16.21
C TYR A 83 -10.13 4.44 17.49
N LEU A 84 -10.43 5.03 18.65
CA LEU A 84 -10.18 4.40 19.96
C LEU A 84 -10.96 3.10 20.13
N ASN A 85 -12.23 3.06 19.70
CA ASN A 85 -13.01 1.83 19.70
C ASN A 85 -12.35 0.75 18.85
N THR A 86 -11.92 1.08 17.63
CA THR A 86 -11.21 0.14 16.75
C THR A 86 -9.97 -0.44 17.43
N ILE A 87 -9.15 0.41 18.05
CA ILE A 87 -7.95 -0.04 18.78
C ILE A 87 -8.34 -0.97 19.94
N PHE A 88 -9.31 -0.58 20.75
CA PHE A 88 -9.78 -1.37 21.89
C PHE A 88 -10.25 -2.75 21.45
N TYR A 89 -11.15 -2.83 20.46
CA TYR A 89 -11.65 -4.10 19.95
C TYR A 89 -10.55 -4.96 19.33
N THR A 90 -9.61 -4.36 18.60
CA THR A 90 -8.49 -5.10 17.99
C THR A 90 -7.57 -5.68 19.06
N VAL A 91 -7.19 -4.89 20.06
CA VAL A 91 -6.28 -5.33 21.12
C VAL A 91 -6.93 -6.38 22.01
N VAL A 92 -8.12 -6.07 22.54
CA VAL A 92 -8.85 -6.99 23.42
C VAL A 92 -9.23 -8.27 22.66
N GLY A 93 -9.72 -8.13 21.44
CA GLY A 93 -10.06 -9.27 20.58
C GLY A 93 -8.86 -10.15 20.26
N THR A 94 -7.67 -9.57 20.00
CA THR A 94 -6.45 -10.35 19.75
C THR A 94 -5.93 -11.05 21.00
N ILE A 95 -6.07 -10.44 22.18
CA ILE A 95 -5.64 -11.04 23.45
C ILE A 95 -6.52 -12.23 23.85
N LEU A 96 -7.82 -12.17 23.53
CA LEU A 96 -8.81 -13.15 23.99
C LEU A 96 -9.08 -14.29 22.98
N ASN A 97 -8.65 -14.16 21.72
CA ASN A 97 -8.84 -15.15 20.64
C ASN A 97 -7.73 -16.20 20.61
#